data_AF-A0A7V0KK54-F1
#
_entry.id   AF-A0A7V0KK54-F1
#
_cell.length_a   1.000
_cell.length_b   1.000
_cell.length_c   1.000
_cell.angle_alpha   90.00
_cell.angle_beta   90.00
_cell.angle_gamma   90.00
#
_symmetry.space_group_name_H-M   'P 1'
#
loop_
_entity.id
_entity.type
_entity.pdbx_description
1 polymer ?
#
loop_
_entity_poly.entity_id
_entity_poly.type
_entity_poly.pdbx_seq_one_letter_code
_entity_poly.pdbx_strand_id
1 'polypeptide(L)'
;MKEIHLTCISCPIGCALTVRMDGDKVVEITGNRCPRGEAYARQEVTAPQRTIATSVKVEGGVLPLVSVKTDKPIPKSLIPQLMELVKSLSV
;
A
#
# COMPACT_ATOMS: atom_id res chain seq x y z
N MET A 1 4.51 17.37 -18.07
CA MET A 1 3.48 17.15 -17.03
C MET A 1 2.74 15.86 -17.32
N LYS A 2 2.57 15.02 -16.30
CA LYS A 2 1.89 13.71 -16.38
C LYS A 2 0.62 13.78 -15.55
N GLU A 3 -0.50 13.32 -16.09
CA GLU A 3 -1.75 13.15 -15.34
C GLU A 3 -1.95 11.68 -14.96
N ILE A 4 -2.42 11.45 -13.74
CA ILE A 4 -2.74 10.12 -13.21
C ILE A 4 -4.15 10.16 -12.66
N HIS A 5 -4.99 9.24 -13.13
CA HIS A 5 -6.36 9.06 -12.62
C HIS A 5 -6.41 7.85 -11.69
N LEU A 6 -7.04 8.01 -10.53
CA LEU A 6 -7.17 6.93 -9.54
C LEU A 6 -8.44 7.10 -8.70
N THR A 7 -8.96 6.00 -8.18
CA THR A 7 -10.11 6.02 -7.26
C THR A 7 -9.61 6.00 -5.82
N CYS A 8 -10.12 6.92 -5.00
CA CYS A 8 -9.86 6.91 -3.56
C CYS A 8 -10.49 5.68 -2.90
N ILE A 9 -9.66 4.77 -2.37
CA ILE A 9 -10.13 3.56 -1.68
C ILE A 9 -10.25 3.74 -0.16
N SER A 10 -10.00 4.94 0.36
CA SER A 10 -9.96 5.21 1.80
C SER A 10 -11.35 5.24 2.47
N CYS A 11 -12.44 5.27 1.69
CA CYS A 11 -13.81 5.30 2.19
C CYS A 11 -14.79 4.79 1.11
N PRO A 12 -16.02 4.39 1.48
CA PRO A 12 -16.96 3.79 0.53
C PRO A 12 -17.46 4.74 -0.57
N ILE A 13 -17.23 6.05 -0.46
CA ILE A 13 -17.63 7.03 -1.49
C ILE A 13 -16.84 6.82 -2.79
N GLY A 14 -15.57 6.38 -2.73
CA GLY A 14 -14.82 6.08 -3.94
C GLY A 14 -14.60 7.30 -4.85
N CYS A 15 -14.11 8.43 -4.32
CA CYS A 15 -13.92 9.64 -5.13
C CYS A 15 -13.00 9.37 -6.33
N ALA A 16 -13.39 9.81 -7.53
CA ALA A 16 -12.51 9.82 -8.69
C ALA A 16 -11.52 10.99 -8.56
N LEU A 17 -10.23 10.67 -8.55
CA LEU A 17 -9.14 11.62 -8.32
C LEU A 17 -8.30 11.77 -9.57
N THR A 18 -7.86 13.00 -9.82
CA THR A 18 -6.87 13.31 -10.86
C THR A 18 -5.68 13.99 -10.21
N VAL A 19 -4.48 13.44 -10.45
CA VAL A 19 -3.21 13.93 -9.93
C VAL A 19 -2.35 14.43 -11.07
N ARG A 20 -1.90 15.69 -11.00
CA ARG A 20 -0.93 16.27 -11.94
C ARG A 20 0.47 16.21 -11.35
N MET A 21 1.38 15.60 -12.10
CA MET A 21 2.78 15.46 -11.74
C MET A 21 3.69 16.26 -12.68
N ASP A 22 4.71 16.87 -12.10
CA ASP A 22 5.86 17.44 -12.80
C ASP A 22 7.13 16.72 -12.34
N GLY A 23 7.66 15.85 -13.21
CA GLY A 23 8.62 14.81 -12.80
C GLY A 23 8.04 13.95 -11.66
N ASP A 24 8.76 13.91 -10.54
CA ASP A 24 8.35 13.16 -9.33
C ASP A 24 7.55 14.00 -8.33
N LYS A 25 7.29 15.28 -8.64
CA LYS A 25 6.57 16.19 -7.74
C LYS A 25 5.09 16.23 -8.09
N VAL A 26 4.25 16.12 -7.07
CA VAL A 26 2.81 16.33 -7.18
C VAL A 26 2.52 17.83 -7.17
N VAL A 27 2.01 18.34 -8.27
CA VAL A 27 1.69 19.76 -8.47
C VAL A 27 0.25 20.05 -8.04
N GLU A 28 -0.67 19.16 -8.39
CA GLU A 28 -2.10 19.37 -8.14
C GLU A 28 -2.82 18.03 -7.93
N ILE A 29 -3.79 18.00 -7.03
CA ILE A 29 -4.72 16.88 -6.84
C ILE A 29 -6.13 17.47 -6.86
N THR A 30 -7.01 16.89 -7.68
CA THR A 30 -8.41 17.31 -7.79
C THR A 30 -9.35 16.12 -7.71
N GLY A 31 -10.64 16.38 -7.46
CA GLY A 31 -11.70 15.37 -7.36
C GLY A 31 -11.90 14.78 -5.95
N ASN A 32 -11.05 15.11 -4.99
CA ASN A 32 -11.22 14.69 -3.60
C ASN A 32 -12.36 15.48 -2.92
N ARG A 33 -13.25 14.77 -2.21
CA ARG A 33 -14.30 15.38 -1.39
C ARG A 33 -13.89 15.60 0.07
N CYS A 34 -12.67 15.18 0.43
CA CYS A 34 -12.15 15.31 1.79
C CYS A 34 -10.61 15.34 1.79
N PRO A 35 -9.98 15.80 2.90
CA PRO A 35 -8.53 15.82 3.05
C PRO A 35 -7.89 14.43 2.97
N ARG A 36 -8.60 13.38 3.42
CA ARG A 36 -8.12 12.00 3.34
C ARG A 36 -7.90 11.53 1.90
N GLY A 37 -8.75 11.97 0.97
CA GLY A 37 -8.63 11.63 -0.44
C GLY A 37 -7.38 12.22 -1.07
N GLU A 38 -7.04 13.47 -0.72
CA GLU A 38 -5.80 14.10 -1.18
C GLU A 38 -4.57 13.38 -0.61
N ALA A 39 -4.55 13.14 0.70
CA ALA A 39 -3.46 12.44 1.35
C ALA A 39 -3.23 11.05 0.74
N TYR A 40 -4.30 10.29 0.50
CA TYR A 40 -4.24 9.01 -0.19
C TYR A 40 -3.67 9.14 -1.60
N ALA A 41 -4.18 10.07 -2.42
CA ALA A 41 -3.70 10.23 -3.80
C ALA A 41 -2.20 10.54 -3.83
N ARG A 42 -1.77 11.48 -2.99
CA ARG A 42 -0.37 11.90 -2.89
C ARG A 42 0.52 10.73 -2.50
N GLN A 43 0.13 9.96 -1.48
CA GLN A 43 0.87 8.79 -1.04
C GLN A 43 0.90 7.70 -2.14
N GLU A 44 -0.23 7.43 -2.78
CA GLU A 44 -0.34 6.37 -3.79
C GLU A 44 0.53 6.63 -5.02
N VAL A 45 0.66 7.89 -5.47
CA VAL A 45 1.49 8.21 -6.64
C VAL A 45 2.98 8.39 -6.32
N THR A 46 3.34 8.64 -5.06
CA THR A 46 4.75 8.86 -4.65
C THR A 46 5.39 7.63 -4.02
N ALA A 47 4.68 6.96 -3.11
CA ALA A 47 5.15 5.80 -2.37
C ALA A 47 3.95 4.91 -1.99
N PRO A 48 3.40 4.11 -2.93
CA PRO A 48 2.23 3.28 -2.65
C PRO A 48 2.56 2.28 -1.54
N GLN A 49 1.71 2.24 -0.52
CA GLN A 49 1.89 1.35 0.63
C GLN A 49 0.78 0.31 0.71
N ARG A 50 1.09 -0.88 1.21
CA ARG A 50 0.14 -1.99 1.37
C ARG A 50 0.38 -2.72 2.69
N THR A 51 -0.70 -3.14 3.35
CA THR A 51 -0.63 -4.16 4.39
C THR A 51 -0.43 -5.50 3.71
N ILE A 52 0.60 -6.23 4.12
CA ILE A 52 0.92 -7.52 3.51
C ILE A 52 0.38 -8.62 4.42
N ALA A 53 -0.50 -9.46 3.88
CA ALA A 53 -0.92 -10.71 4.50
C ALA A 53 -0.15 -11.85 3.83
N THR A 54 0.48 -12.70 4.63
CA THR A 54 1.30 -13.84 4.16
C THR A 54 1.26 -14.95 5.22
N SER A 55 2.11 -15.97 5.08
CA SER A 55 2.25 -17.05 6.04
C SER A 55 3.68 -17.26 6.49
N VAL A 56 3.86 -17.65 7.76
CA VAL A 56 5.15 -18.02 8.36
C VAL A 56 5.12 -19.50 8.74
N LYS A 57 6.29 -20.16 8.69
CA LYS A 57 6.44 -21.56 9.09
C LYS A 57 6.17 -21.74 10.57
N VAL A 58 5.45 -22.80 10.92
CA VAL A 58 5.21 -23.17 12.33
C VAL A 58 6.07 -24.39 12.70
N GLU A 59 6.77 -24.32 13.82
CA GLU A 59 7.56 -25.40 14.38
C GLU A 59 6.77 -26.16 15.46
N GLY A 60 6.62 -27.47 15.30
CA GLY A 60 5.88 -28.32 16.25
C GLY A 60 4.37 -28.09 16.30
N GLY A 61 3.83 -27.23 15.42
CA GLY A 61 2.40 -26.99 15.30
C GLY A 61 1.67 -28.10 14.54
N VAL A 62 0.35 -28.17 14.75
CA VAL A 62 -0.54 -29.09 14.01
C VAL A 62 -0.54 -28.76 12.51
N LEU A 63 -0.49 -27.47 12.18
CA LEU A 63 -0.41 -26.98 10.82
C LEU A 63 1.00 -26.45 10.53
N PRO A 64 1.54 -26.62 9.31
CA PRO A 64 2.91 -26.22 8.97
C PRO A 64 3.08 -24.71 8.77
N LEU A 65 1.99 -23.95 8.67
CA LEU A 65 1.98 -22.52 8.36
C LEU A 65 0.92 -21.80 9.20
N VAL A 66 1.20 -20.56 9.57
CA VAL A 66 0.24 -19.64 10.21
C VAL A 66 0.12 -18.34 9.42
N SER A 67 -1.10 -17.83 9.30
CA SER A 67 -1.37 -16.54 8.64
C SER A 67 -0.88 -15.39 9.51
N VAL A 68 -0.08 -14.52 8.92
CA VAL A 68 0.40 -13.29 9.53
C VAL A 68 0.08 -12.10 8.64
N LYS A 69 0.09 -10.91 9.23
CA LYS A 69 0.04 -9.66 8.47
C LYS A 69 1.02 -8.66 9.06
N THR A 70 1.47 -7.70 8.25
CA THR A 70 2.21 -6.55 8.77
C THR A 70 1.32 -5.74 9.71
N ASP A 71 1.90 -5.19 10.78
CA ASP A 71 1.21 -4.33 11.74
C ASP A 71 0.80 -2.99 11.11
N LYS A 72 1.60 -2.52 10.15
CA LYS A 72 1.39 -1.30 9.38
C LYS A 72 1.57 -1.54 7.87
N PRO A 73 1.00 -0.67 7.01
CA PRO A 73 1.31 -0.68 5.59
C PRO A 73 2.80 -0.42 5.34
N ILE A 74 3.40 -1.14 4.39
CA ILE A 74 4.78 -0.93 3.96
C ILE A 74 4.84 -0.46 2.50
N PRO A 75 5.87 0.29 2.10
CA PRO A 75 6.10 0.63 0.69
C PRO A 75 6.11 -0.61 -0.21
N LYS A 76 5.44 -0.52 -1.36
CA LYS A 76 5.37 -1.61 -2.35
C LYS A 76 6.76 -2.08 -2.79
N SER A 77 7.73 -1.17 -2.85
CA SER A 77 9.13 -1.47 -3.19
C SER A 77 9.82 -2.42 -2.21
N LEU A 78 9.36 -2.50 -0.95
CA LEU A 78 9.94 -3.36 0.09
C LEU A 78 9.32 -4.76 0.13
N ILE A 79 8.24 -5.02 -0.61
CA ILE A 79 7.55 -6.31 -0.59
C ILE A 79 8.50 -7.48 -0.94
N PRO A 80 9.36 -7.40 -1.98
CA PRO A 80 10.28 -8.49 -2.28
C PRO A 80 11.24 -8.81 -1.13
N GLN A 81 11.78 -7.78 -0.47
CA GLN A 81 12.67 -7.95 0.68
C GLN A 81 11.94 -8.53 1.89
N LEU A 82 10.72 -8.07 2.15
CA LEU A 82 9.85 -8.64 3.19
C LEU A 82 9.63 -10.13 2.95
N MET A 83 9.35 -10.55 1.72
CA MET A 83 9.08 -11.95 1.42
C MET A 83 10.31 -12.84 1.62
N GLU A 84 11.50 -12.37 1.31
CA GLU A 84 12.74 -13.10 1.61
C GLU A 84 12.98 -13.22 3.13
N LEU A 85 12.71 -12.15 3.89
CA LEU A 85 12.77 -12.22 5.35
C LEU A 85 11.75 -13.21 5.92
N VAL A 86 10.50 -13.17 5.46
CA VAL A 86 9.44 -14.06 5.95
C VAL A 86 9.78 -15.54 5.73
N LYS A 87 10.45 -15.89 4.62
CA LYS A 87 10.86 -17.28 4.33
C LYS A 87 11.85 -17.83 5.36
N SER A 88 12.66 -16.99 6.01
CA SER A 88 13.63 -17.42 7.01
C SER A 88 13.08 -17.41 8.43
N LEU A 89 11.84 -16.94 8.65
CA LEU A 89 11.19 -16.92 9.95
C LEU A 89 10.43 -18.23 10.22
N SER A 90 10.43 -18.64 11.48
CA SER A 90 9.56 -19.68 12.03
C SER A 90 9.01 -19.25 13.40
N VAL A 91 7.86 -19.81 13.77
CA VAL A 91 7.17 -19.56 15.04
C VAL A 91 6.68 -20.84 15.68
#